data_AF-A0A1G9A888-F1
#
_entry.id   AF-A0A1G9A888-F1
#
_cell.length_a   1.000
_cell.length_b   1.000
_cell.length_c   1.000
_cell.angle_alpha   90.00
_cell.angle_beta   90.00
_cell.angle_gamma   90.00
#
_symmetry.space_group_name_H-M   'P 1'
#
loop_
_entity.id
_entity.type
_entity.pdbx_description
1 polymer ?
#
loop_
_entity_poly.entity_id
_entity_poly.type
_entity_poly.pdbx_seq_one_letter_code
_entity_poly.pdbx_strand_id
1 'polypeptide(L)'
;MRHWEAVVHLAGTGRALDKVLVGFVDPEFPAAVDADVTARTRPLTGFCCFSGFWFGHRHSPKRYYCFKVFSSILLAGIGSDSDSRIAPHDINRFVHNFSLMPKKVLALLGSPILDGNTARLLDEAIRGAKEAGCEVEKIDVAHMDILPCMEFFQCKVGDTCLIQDEMTEIFQKFREMDGLIIATPIMTMGIPGRLKSFMDRFQVFYMAKYHRKESFISPEHRKKRKMLFISIAGMNLPNVFDGARMTIQAFGEIIDCPLWDEVLQNDMDTIQDIATRPEVMEAAYRKGSELGRLVG
;
A
#
# COMPACT_ATOMS: atom_id res chain seq x y z
N MET A 1 -20.96 25.09 -2.91
CA MET A 1 -21.17 24.08 -1.85
C MET A 1 -21.61 22.79 -2.51
N ARG A 2 -20.82 21.72 -2.39
CA ARG A 2 -21.25 20.37 -2.78
C ARG A 2 -21.64 19.64 -1.49
N HIS A 3 -22.89 19.23 -1.36
CA HIS A 3 -23.35 18.40 -0.25
C HIS A 3 -23.15 16.94 -0.65
N TRP A 4 -22.54 16.15 0.23
CA TRP A 4 -22.50 14.70 0.11
C TRP A 4 -23.36 14.14 1.24
N GLU A 5 -24.42 13.39 0.91
CA GLU A 5 -25.18 12.61 1.88
C GLU A 5 -24.49 11.25 2.03
N ALA A 6 -24.03 10.91 3.23
CA ALA A 6 -23.56 9.57 3.57
C ALA A 6 -24.57 8.92 4.52
N VAL A 7 -25.13 7.78 4.14
CA VAL A 7 -25.99 6.96 5.01
C VAL A 7 -25.11 5.89 5.65
N VAL A 8 -24.95 5.95 6.97
CA VAL A 8 -24.19 4.97 7.75
C VAL A 8 -25.17 3.98 8.38
N HIS A 9 -25.08 2.70 7.98
CA HIS A 9 -25.80 1.62 8.65
C HIS A 9 -24.88 0.99 9.72
N LEU A 10 -25.26 1.09 11.00
CA LEU A 10 -24.64 0.32 12.06
C LEU A 10 -25.29 -1.08 12.09
N ALA A 11 -24.51 -2.11 11.79
CA ALA A 11 -24.95 -3.50 11.93
C ALA A 11 -25.12 -3.83 13.43
N GLY A 12 -26.34 -4.22 13.82
CA GLY A 12 -26.60 -4.80 15.15
C GLY A 12 -27.80 -4.24 15.91
N THR A 13 -28.43 -3.16 15.45
CA THR A 13 -29.71 -2.71 16.02
C THR A 13 -30.68 -2.49 14.87
N GLY A 14 -31.78 -3.24 14.84
CA GLY A 14 -32.75 -3.24 13.73
C GLY A 14 -33.57 -1.94 13.60
N ARG A 15 -32.96 -0.77 13.77
CA ARG A 15 -33.58 0.55 13.57
C ARG A 15 -32.65 1.44 12.74
N ALA A 16 -33.19 2.00 11.66
CA ALA A 16 -32.54 3.09 10.94
C ALA A 16 -32.56 4.34 11.85
N LEU A 17 -31.41 4.98 12.06
CA LEU A 17 -31.37 6.33 12.61
C LEU A 17 -31.58 7.33 11.47
N ASP A 18 -32.40 8.34 11.71
CA ASP A 18 -32.66 9.41 10.76
C ASP A 18 -31.38 10.20 10.43
N LYS A 19 -31.32 10.65 9.17
CA LYS A 19 -30.21 11.31 8.47
C LYS A 19 -29.31 12.17 9.38
N VAL A 20 -28.02 11.83 9.44
CA VAL A 20 -26.98 12.70 10.00
C VAL A 20 -26.39 13.56 8.87
N LEU A 21 -26.65 14.87 8.89
CA LEU A 21 -26.05 15.84 7.98
C LEU A 21 -24.66 16.24 8.51
N VAL A 22 -23.60 15.87 7.79
CA VAL A 22 -22.23 16.28 8.10
C VAL A 22 -21.83 17.41 7.14
N GLY A 23 -21.69 18.64 7.67
CA GLY A 23 -21.18 19.78 6.91
C GLY A 23 -19.69 19.98 7.14
N PHE A 24 -18.90 20.06 6.06
CA PHE A 24 -17.51 20.51 6.11
C PHE A 24 -17.46 22.03 5.85
N VAL A 25 -16.78 22.77 6.72
CA VAL A 25 -16.46 24.19 6.50
C VAL A 25 -15.02 24.27 6.01
N ASP A 26 -14.82 24.92 4.87
CA ASP A 26 -13.52 25.15 4.24
C ASP A 26 -12.65 26.08 5.11
N PRO A 27 -11.35 25.81 5.35
CA PRO A 27 -10.55 26.56 6.33
C PRO A 27 -10.16 28.00 5.92
N GLU A 28 -10.47 28.44 4.69
CA GLU A 28 -9.95 29.71 4.14
C GLU A 28 -10.86 30.95 4.31
N PHE A 29 -11.99 30.86 5.02
CA PHE A 29 -12.83 32.03 5.31
C PHE A 29 -13.35 32.02 6.77
N PRO A 30 -12.82 32.86 7.67
CA PRO A 30 -13.45 33.08 8.97
C PRO A 30 -14.55 34.14 8.79
N ALA A 31 -15.74 33.72 8.34
CA ALA A 31 -16.92 34.59 8.44
C ALA A 31 -17.51 34.44 9.84
N ALA A 32 -17.47 35.53 10.61
CA ALA A 32 -18.23 35.67 11.85
C ALA A 32 -19.72 35.42 11.55
N VAL A 33 -20.30 34.44 12.24
CA VAL A 33 -21.76 34.28 12.27
C VAL A 33 -22.18 34.42 13.72
N ASP A 34 -22.86 35.54 13.99
CA ASP A 34 -23.58 35.79 15.23
C ASP A 34 -24.53 34.63 15.52
N ALA A 35 -24.38 34.05 16.71
CA ALA A 35 -25.27 33.02 17.21
C ALA A 35 -26.56 33.68 17.72
N ASP A 36 -27.50 33.93 16.81
CA ASP A 36 -28.89 34.22 17.16
C ASP A 36 -29.81 33.23 16.43
N VAL A 37 -29.84 32.00 16.96
CA VAL A 37 -30.93 31.05 16.69
C VAL A 37 -31.49 30.64 18.04
N THR A 38 -32.51 31.38 18.41
CA THR A 38 -33.34 31.18 19.59
C THR A 38 -33.93 29.77 19.62
N ALA A 39 -33.76 29.13 20.77
CA ALA A 39 -34.38 27.88 21.15
C ALA A 39 -35.92 27.95 21.06
N ARG A 40 -36.53 26.89 20.51
CA ARG A 40 -37.89 26.45 20.88
C ARG A 40 -37.93 24.94 20.98
N THR A 41 -37.48 24.40 22.12
CA THR A 41 -38.17 23.37 22.92
C THR A 41 -37.44 23.19 24.25
N ARG A 42 -38.20 22.80 25.28
CA ARG A 42 -37.98 22.95 26.73
C ARG A 42 -36.84 22.10 27.35
N PRO A 43 -36.43 22.40 28.59
CA PRO A 43 -35.11 22.05 29.13
C PRO A 43 -35.10 20.69 29.83
N LEU A 44 -33.99 19.96 29.69
CA LEU A 44 -33.58 18.93 30.63
C LEU A 44 -32.17 19.25 31.12
N THR A 45 -32.09 19.32 32.44
CA THR A 45 -30.96 19.64 33.33
C THR A 45 -29.67 18.87 33.03
N GLY A 46 -28.51 19.54 33.08
CA GLY A 46 -27.22 18.89 33.27
C GLY A 46 -26.01 19.53 32.60
N PHE A 47 -25.67 20.79 32.89
CA PHE A 47 -24.33 21.32 32.58
C PHE A 47 -23.32 20.74 33.59
N CYS A 48 -22.55 19.74 33.17
CA CYS A 48 -21.38 19.28 33.92
C CYS A 48 -20.13 19.98 33.36
N CYS A 49 -19.77 21.13 33.93
CA CYS A 49 -18.46 21.74 33.73
C CYS A 49 -17.40 20.87 34.40
N PHE A 50 -16.65 20.08 33.63
CA PHE A 50 -15.38 19.53 34.13
C PHE A 50 -14.29 20.60 33.98
N SER A 51 -13.93 21.21 35.12
CA SER A 51 -12.72 22.00 35.29
C SER A 51 -11.49 21.11 35.17
N GLY A 52 -10.83 21.13 34.01
CA GLY A 52 -9.50 20.52 33.83
C GLY A 52 -8.40 21.46 34.32
N PHE A 53 -7.61 20.97 35.28
CA PHE A 53 -6.42 21.62 35.82
C PHE A 53 -5.46 22.11 34.74
N TRP A 54 -5.06 23.39 34.81
CA TRP A 54 -3.96 23.97 34.07
C TRP A 54 -2.64 23.71 34.82
N PHE A 55 -1.74 22.92 34.24
CA PHE A 55 -0.31 23.06 34.51
C PHE A 55 0.34 23.61 33.24
N GLY A 56 0.60 24.92 33.25
CA GLY A 56 1.33 25.61 32.21
C GLY A 56 2.79 25.78 32.61
N HIS A 57 3.71 25.32 31.77
CA HIS A 57 5.02 25.96 31.64
C HIS A 57 5.11 26.55 30.22
N ARG A 58 5.22 27.88 30.16
CA ARG A 58 5.42 28.66 28.93
C ARG A 58 6.83 28.41 28.37
N HIS A 59 6.93 27.97 27.12
CA HIS A 59 7.80 28.58 26.11
C HIS A 59 7.49 28.08 24.68
N SER A 60 7.05 29.01 23.82
CA SER A 60 7.19 29.08 22.34
C SER A 60 6.39 28.12 21.43
N PRO A 61 5.86 28.58 20.26
CA PRO A 61 4.77 27.93 19.54
C PRO A 61 5.26 27.10 18.34
N LYS A 62 5.00 25.79 18.35
CA LYS A 62 4.92 24.99 17.11
C LYS A 62 3.68 24.08 17.16
N ARG A 63 2.77 24.42 16.24
CA ARG A 63 1.57 23.73 15.75
C ARG A 63 1.49 22.23 16.07
N TYR A 64 0.56 21.85 16.95
CA TYR A 64 -0.01 20.51 16.99
C TYR A 64 -1.42 20.59 16.41
N TYR A 65 -1.57 20.29 15.12
CA TYR A 65 -2.87 20.27 14.44
C TYR A 65 -3.31 18.82 14.20
N CYS A 66 -4.60 18.58 14.45
CA CYS A 66 -5.37 17.39 14.08
C CYS A 66 -5.03 16.05 14.76
N PHE A 67 -5.29 15.96 16.06
CA PHE A 67 -5.67 14.67 16.69
C PHE A 67 -6.91 14.75 17.59
N LYS A 68 -7.44 15.96 17.84
CA LYS A 68 -8.52 16.20 18.81
C LYS A 68 -9.95 16.18 18.25
N VAL A 69 -10.13 16.17 16.93
CA VAL A 69 -11.48 16.28 16.35
C VAL A 69 -12.22 14.94 16.37
N PHE A 70 -11.52 13.80 16.30
CA PHE A 70 -12.18 12.49 16.26
C PHE A 70 -12.62 11.95 17.63
N SER A 71 -11.91 12.27 18.72
CA SER A 71 -12.32 11.77 20.05
C SER A 71 -13.65 12.38 20.54
N SER A 72 -13.98 13.58 20.05
CA SER A 72 -15.18 14.32 20.47
C SER A 72 -16.46 13.80 19.79
N ILE A 73 -16.34 13.25 18.57
CA ILE A 73 -17.50 12.73 17.82
C ILE A 73 -18.00 11.41 18.42
N LEU A 74 -17.12 10.58 18.98
CA LEU A 74 -17.54 9.33 19.63
C LEU A 74 -18.19 9.53 21.01
N LEU A 75 -17.96 10.66 21.67
CA LEU A 75 -18.50 10.94 23.00
C LEU A 75 -19.86 11.66 22.98
N ALA A 76 -20.30 12.19 21.83
CA ALA A 76 -21.59 12.88 21.72
C ALA A 76 -22.79 11.92 21.50
N GLY A 77 -22.54 10.61 21.32
CA GLY A 77 -23.59 9.61 21.04
C GLY A 77 -23.97 8.70 22.21
N ILE A 78 -23.40 8.90 23.40
CA ILE A 78 -23.62 8.00 24.55
C ILE A 78 -24.20 8.81 25.72
N GLY A 79 -25.52 8.70 25.90
CA GLY A 79 -26.12 8.80 27.22
C GLY A 79 -27.21 9.86 27.39
N SER A 80 -28.46 9.41 27.27
CA SER A 80 -29.38 9.50 28.40
C SER A 80 -30.07 8.15 28.59
N ASP A 81 -29.30 7.09 28.74
CA ASP A 81 -29.78 5.86 29.36
C ASP A 81 -28.68 5.34 30.29
N SER A 82 -28.99 5.39 31.58
CA SER A 82 -28.16 4.94 32.67
C SER A 82 -28.10 3.41 32.70
N ASP A 83 -27.13 2.77 32.02
CA ASP A 83 -26.44 1.57 32.54
C ASP A 83 -25.30 0.97 31.68
N SER A 84 -24.56 1.75 30.87
CA SER A 84 -23.43 1.20 30.10
C SER A 84 -22.13 1.97 30.32
N ARG A 85 -21.47 1.68 31.45
CA ARG A 85 -20.07 2.06 31.66
C ARG A 85 -19.18 1.20 30.76
N ILE A 86 -18.90 1.67 29.54
CA ILE A 86 -17.77 1.16 28.74
C ILE A 86 -16.51 1.46 29.54
N ALA A 87 -15.74 0.43 29.88
CA ALA A 87 -14.60 0.60 30.74
C ALA A 87 -13.42 1.22 29.95
N PRO A 88 -12.53 2.02 30.59
CA PRO A 88 -11.44 2.72 29.90
C PRO A 88 -10.49 1.81 29.08
N HIS A 89 -10.41 0.52 29.44
CA HIS A 89 -9.63 -0.47 28.69
C HIS A 89 -10.23 -0.82 27.32
N ASP A 90 -11.55 -0.68 27.14
CA ASP A 90 -12.21 -0.93 25.85
C ASP A 90 -11.97 0.21 24.84
N ILE A 91 -11.76 1.44 25.34
CA ILE A 91 -11.38 2.58 24.49
C ILE A 91 -9.98 2.35 23.91
N ASN A 92 -9.01 1.91 24.71
CA ASN A 92 -7.67 1.59 24.21
C ASN A 92 -7.69 0.46 23.18
N ARG A 93 -8.57 -0.55 23.34
CA ARG A 93 -8.77 -1.60 22.34
C ARG A 93 -9.36 -1.08 21.04
N PHE A 94 -10.24 -0.07 21.11
CA PHE A 94 -10.85 0.59 19.96
C PHE A 94 -9.89 1.57 19.26
N VAL A 95 -9.02 2.27 20.01
CA VAL A 95 -8.00 3.20 19.46
C VAL A 95 -6.81 2.42 18.89
N HIS A 96 -6.46 1.25 19.44
CA HIS A 96 -5.46 0.36 18.83
C HIS A 96 -5.93 -0.27 17.50
N ASN A 97 -7.25 -0.32 17.26
CA ASN A 97 -7.84 -0.76 15.99
C ASN A 97 -8.07 0.39 14.99
N PHE A 98 -7.68 1.62 15.31
CA PHE A 98 -7.74 2.75 14.38
C PHE A 98 -6.59 2.66 13.37
N SER A 99 -6.84 1.89 12.32
CA SER A 99 -6.22 1.99 10.98
C SER A 99 -4.77 1.54 10.82
N LEU A 100 -4.51 0.24 10.96
CA LEU A 100 -3.52 -0.41 10.09
C LEU A 100 -4.24 -0.73 8.77
N MET A 101 -4.14 0.17 7.79
CA MET A 101 -4.47 -0.23 6.42
C MET A 101 -3.56 -1.42 6.06
N PRO A 102 -4.09 -2.51 5.48
CA PRO A 102 -3.27 -3.64 5.11
C PRO A 102 -2.17 -3.16 4.17
N LYS A 103 -0.95 -3.67 4.38
CA LYS A 103 0.19 -3.33 3.52
C LYS A 103 -0.05 -3.85 2.12
N LYS A 104 0.29 -3.04 1.13
CA LYS A 104 0.08 -3.39 -0.28
C LYS A 104 1.36 -4.00 -0.86
N VAL A 105 1.27 -5.26 -1.29
CA VAL A 105 2.34 -5.95 -2.02
C VAL A 105 1.89 -6.17 -3.46
N LEU A 106 2.71 -5.75 -4.42
CA LEU A 106 2.51 -6.14 -5.81
C LEU A 106 3.29 -7.42 -6.10
N ALA A 107 2.70 -8.31 -6.88
CA ALA A 107 3.29 -9.58 -7.28
C ALA A 107 3.30 -9.68 -8.81
N LEU A 108 4.47 -9.54 -9.44
CA LEU A 108 4.61 -9.56 -10.89
C LEU A 108 4.94 -10.97 -11.39
N LEU A 109 4.14 -11.45 -12.34
CA LEU A 109 4.46 -12.64 -13.12
C LEU A 109 5.06 -12.24 -14.48
N GLY A 110 6.36 -12.50 -14.66
CA GLY A 110 7.06 -12.31 -15.92
C GLY A 110 6.90 -13.46 -16.92
N SER A 111 6.41 -14.62 -16.46
CA SER A 111 6.14 -15.79 -17.30
C SER A 111 4.88 -15.58 -18.16
N PRO A 112 4.89 -15.95 -19.45
CA PRO A 112 3.66 -16.01 -20.24
C PRO A 112 2.77 -17.20 -19.85
N ILE A 113 3.31 -18.21 -19.17
CA ILE A 113 2.58 -19.40 -18.71
C ILE A 113 1.98 -19.09 -17.33
N LEU A 114 0.65 -18.94 -17.27
CA LEU A 114 -0.10 -18.47 -16.10
C LEU A 114 -0.15 -19.47 -14.95
N ASP A 115 -0.04 -20.77 -15.25
CA ASP A 115 -0.13 -21.90 -14.31
C ASP A 115 1.16 -22.76 -14.30
N GLY A 116 2.22 -22.24 -14.90
CA GLY A 116 3.52 -22.91 -15.01
C GLY A 116 4.36 -22.83 -13.72
N ASN A 117 5.57 -23.40 -13.77
CA ASN A 117 6.48 -23.49 -12.62
C ASN A 117 6.78 -22.15 -11.94
N THR A 118 7.02 -21.08 -12.72
CA THR A 118 7.23 -19.74 -12.17
C THR A 118 6.01 -19.22 -11.44
N ALA A 119 4.81 -19.45 -11.99
CA ALA A 119 3.56 -19.01 -11.38
C ALA A 119 3.29 -19.76 -10.07
N ARG A 120 3.55 -21.08 -10.02
CA ARG A 120 3.43 -21.87 -8.79
C ARG A 120 4.29 -21.32 -7.65
N LEU A 121 5.55 -20.97 -7.92
CA LEU A 121 6.41 -20.34 -6.91
C LEU A 121 5.91 -18.95 -6.49
N LEU A 122 5.41 -18.15 -7.44
CA LEU A 122 4.82 -16.86 -7.14
C LEU A 122 3.59 -17.01 -6.24
N ASP A 123 2.72 -17.98 -6.53
CA ASP A 123 1.48 -18.22 -5.79
C ASP A 123 1.77 -18.67 -4.35
N GLU A 124 2.82 -19.46 -4.12
CA GLU A 124 3.29 -19.78 -2.75
C GLU A 124 3.77 -18.53 -2.00
N ALA A 125 4.56 -17.67 -2.65
CA ALA A 125 5.02 -16.43 -2.03
C ALA A 125 3.86 -15.45 -1.74
N ILE A 126 2.89 -15.36 -2.66
CA ILE A 126 1.64 -14.60 -2.46
C ILE A 126 0.87 -15.16 -1.26
N ARG A 127 0.74 -16.49 -1.15
CA ARG A 127 0.08 -17.15 -0.02
C ARG A 127 0.74 -16.78 1.29
N GLY A 128 2.07 -16.87 1.37
CA GLY A 128 2.83 -16.47 2.56
C GLY A 128 2.63 -15.00 2.94
N ALA A 129 2.67 -14.09 1.98
CA ALA A 129 2.47 -12.65 2.22
C ALA A 129 1.05 -12.32 2.69
N LYS A 130 0.02 -12.97 2.10
CA LYS A 130 -1.38 -12.82 2.53
C LYS A 130 -1.59 -13.33 3.96
N GLU A 131 -1.04 -14.49 4.29
CA GLU A 131 -1.10 -15.06 5.65
C GLU A 131 -0.36 -14.19 6.68
N ALA A 132 0.61 -13.37 6.24
CA ALA A 132 1.28 -12.36 7.06
C ALA A 132 0.47 -11.04 7.22
N GLY A 133 -0.73 -10.94 6.63
CA GLY A 133 -1.62 -9.78 6.77
C GLY A 133 -1.49 -8.71 5.68
N CYS A 134 -0.78 -9.00 4.58
CA CYS A 134 -0.71 -8.09 3.43
C CYS A 134 -1.89 -8.25 2.47
N GLU A 135 -2.29 -7.15 1.86
CA GLU A 135 -3.07 -7.15 0.63
C GLU A 135 -2.10 -7.38 -0.54
N VAL A 136 -2.36 -8.39 -1.37
CA VAL A 136 -1.47 -8.76 -2.47
C VAL A 136 -2.22 -8.73 -3.79
N GLU A 137 -1.73 -7.90 -4.72
CA GLU A 137 -2.23 -7.81 -6.09
C GLU A 137 -1.27 -8.52 -7.05
N LYS A 138 -1.77 -9.51 -7.78
CA LYS A 138 -1.00 -10.23 -8.82
C LYS A 138 -1.19 -9.52 -10.17
N ILE A 139 -0.09 -9.27 -10.87
CA ILE A 139 -0.05 -8.62 -12.19
C ILE A 139 0.66 -9.56 -13.16
N ASP A 140 -0.07 -10.03 -14.17
CA ASP A 140 0.45 -10.90 -15.21
C ASP A 140 1.08 -10.06 -16.34
N VAL A 141 2.31 -9.59 -16.11
CA VAL A 141 3.01 -8.64 -16.99
C VAL A 141 3.13 -9.15 -18.42
N ALA A 142 3.28 -10.46 -18.60
CA ALA A 142 3.36 -11.08 -19.92
C ALA A 142 2.08 -10.93 -20.76
N HIS A 143 0.95 -10.59 -20.15
CA HIS A 143 -0.37 -10.47 -20.81
C HIS A 143 -0.89 -9.03 -20.87
N MET A 144 -0.12 -8.06 -20.38
CA MET A 144 -0.46 -6.65 -20.49
C MET A 144 -0.28 -6.12 -21.92
N ASP A 145 -1.13 -5.17 -22.30
CA ASP A 145 -1.03 -4.36 -23.51
C ASP A 145 -0.24 -3.08 -23.21
N ILE A 146 1.08 -3.21 -23.33
CA ILE A 146 2.03 -2.13 -23.07
C ILE A 146 3.03 -1.98 -24.21
N LEU A 147 3.39 -0.73 -24.49
CA LEU A 147 4.48 -0.42 -25.42
C LEU A 147 5.82 -0.31 -24.66
N PRO A 148 6.95 -0.63 -25.32
CA PRO A 148 8.26 -0.38 -24.74
C PRO A 148 8.51 1.12 -24.53
N CYS A 149 9.51 1.47 -23.71
CA CYS A 149 9.96 2.84 -23.61
C CYS A 149 10.57 3.29 -24.95
N MET A 150 10.09 4.43 -25.48
CA MET A 150 10.55 5.00 -26.75
C MET A 150 11.45 6.23 -26.56
N GLU A 151 11.91 6.49 -25.33
CA GLU A 151 12.81 7.59 -25.00
C GLU A 151 12.30 8.98 -25.46
N PHE A 152 10.99 9.20 -25.42
CA PHE A 152 10.42 10.53 -25.71
C PHE A 152 10.85 11.60 -24.70
N PHE A 153 11.34 11.18 -23.52
CA PHE A 153 11.84 12.05 -22.45
C PHE A 153 10.84 13.09 -21.92
N GLN A 154 9.55 12.95 -22.19
CA GLN A 154 8.50 13.75 -21.55
C GLN A 154 8.61 13.71 -20.02
N CYS A 155 8.96 12.54 -19.49
CA CYS A 155 9.18 12.33 -18.07
C CYS A 155 10.42 13.03 -17.50
N LYS A 156 11.22 13.78 -18.28
CA LYS A 156 12.30 14.63 -17.72
C LYS A 156 11.71 15.80 -16.93
N VAL A 157 10.67 16.44 -17.46
CA VAL A 157 10.03 17.62 -16.87
C VAL A 157 8.69 17.32 -16.22
N GLY A 158 8.04 16.20 -16.56
CA GLY A 158 6.77 15.76 -15.99
C GLY A 158 6.87 14.51 -15.11
N ASP A 159 5.77 14.18 -14.45
CA ASP A 159 5.62 13.00 -13.58
C ASP A 159 4.98 11.79 -14.28
N THR A 160 4.65 11.92 -15.56
CA THR A 160 3.97 10.90 -16.38
C THR A 160 4.74 10.57 -17.66
N CYS A 161 4.30 9.51 -18.35
CA CYS A 161 4.77 9.13 -19.68
C CYS A 161 3.87 9.77 -20.75
N LEU A 162 4.44 10.02 -21.94
CA LEU A 162 3.65 10.44 -23.11
C LEU A 162 2.76 9.29 -23.63
N ILE A 163 3.26 8.06 -23.56
CA ILE A 163 2.51 6.86 -23.96
C ILE A 163 1.41 6.61 -22.93
N GLN A 164 0.17 6.55 -23.39
CA GLN A 164 -1.01 6.23 -22.59
C GLN A 164 -1.44 4.79 -22.88
N ASP A 165 -1.08 3.88 -21.98
CA ASP A 165 -1.44 2.46 -21.98
C ASP A 165 -1.60 1.99 -20.53
N GLU A 166 -1.68 0.68 -20.30
CA GLU A 166 -1.91 0.12 -18.95
C GLU A 166 -0.84 0.52 -17.93
N MET A 167 0.34 0.99 -18.35
CA MET A 167 1.38 1.47 -17.44
C MET A 167 0.95 2.68 -16.60
N THR A 168 -0.01 3.48 -17.07
CA THR A 168 -0.47 4.67 -16.33
C THR A 168 -1.04 4.30 -14.96
N GLU A 169 -1.81 3.22 -14.87
CA GLU A 169 -2.33 2.70 -13.59
C GLU A 169 -1.21 2.05 -12.77
N ILE A 170 -0.33 1.28 -13.43
CA ILE A 170 0.82 0.65 -12.78
C ILE A 170 1.72 1.66 -12.07
N PHE A 171 1.97 2.82 -12.67
CA PHE A 171 2.79 3.85 -12.03
C PHE A 171 2.19 4.30 -10.69
N GLN A 172 0.87 4.42 -10.58
CA GLN A 172 0.22 4.76 -9.31
C GLN A 172 0.35 3.63 -8.29
N LYS A 173 0.11 2.37 -8.69
CA LYS A 173 0.30 1.20 -7.82
C LYS A 173 1.72 1.14 -7.26
N PHE A 174 2.73 1.44 -8.08
CA PHE A 174 4.13 1.46 -7.65
C PHE A 174 4.50 2.65 -6.76
N ARG A 175 3.74 3.76 -6.81
CA ARG A 175 3.90 4.87 -5.85
C ARG A 175 3.36 4.50 -4.47
N GLU A 176 2.32 3.68 -4.41
CA GLU A 176 1.62 3.33 -3.16
C GLU A 176 2.13 2.05 -2.49
N MET A 177 2.69 1.10 -3.24
CA MET A 177 3.04 -0.22 -2.70
C MET A 177 4.11 -0.18 -1.60
N ASP A 178 3.97 -1.09 -0.64
CA ASP A 178 4.91 -1.33 0.47
C ASP A 178 5.93 -2.44 0.15
N GLY A 179 5.58 -3.38 -0.73
CA GLY A 179 6.47 -4.48 -1.11
C GLY A 179 6.28 -4.93 -2.55
N LEU A 180 7.27 -5.65 -3.08
CA LEU A 180 7.25 -6.20 -4.43
C LEU A 180 7.73 -7.64 -4.45
N ILE A 181 7.03 -8.51 -5.14
CA ILE A 181 7.49 -9.85 -5.51
C ILE A 181 7.60 -9.88 -7.04
N ILE A 182 8.73 -10.33 -7.58
CA ILE A 182 8.89 -10.53 -9.02
C ILE A 182 9.24 -11.98 -9.26
N ALA A 183 8.39 -12.71 -9.99
CA ALA A 183 8.67 -14.07 -10.42
C ALA A 183 8.82 -14.16 -11.95
N THR A 184 9.96 -14.67 -12.42
CA THR A 184 10.23 -14.74 -13.87
C THR A 184 11.14 -15.91 -14.24
N PRO A 185 10.95 -16.56 -15.40
CA PRO A 185 11.96 -17.45 -15.95
C PRO A 185 13.18 -16.66 -16.45
N ILE A 186 14.30 -17.35 -16.63
CA ILE A 186 15.47 -16.85 -17.36
C ILE A 186 15.31 -17.10 -18.86
N MET A 187 15.45 -16.03 -19.65
CA MET A 187 15.47 -16.05 -21.11
C MET A 187 16.78 -15.42 -21.58
N THR A 188 17.64 -16.19 -22.25
CA THR A 188 18.95 -15.72 -22.75
C THR A 188 19.78 -15.00 -21.67
N MET A 189 19.97 -15.64 -20.51
CA MET A 189 20.72 -15.10 -19.34
C MET A 189 20.11 -13.83 -18.70
N GLY A 190 18.91 -13.42 -19.13
CA GLY A 190 18.19 -12.26 -18.62
C GLY A 190 16.73 -12.56 -18.34
N ILE A 191 15.92 -11.52 -18.29
CA ILE A 191 14.47 -11.59 -18.10
C ILE A 191 13.72 -11.56 -19.44
N PRO A 192 12.46 -12.05 -19.51
CA PRO A 192 11.63 -11.98 -20.71
C PRO A 192 11.48 -10.55 -21.24
N GLY A 193 11.45 -10.40 -22.56
CA GLY A 193 11.41 -9.08 -23.23
C GLY A 193 10.22 -8.20 -22.82
N ARG A 194 9.05 -8.79 -22.55
CA ARG A 194 7.87 -8.06 -22.08
C ARG A 194 8.03 -7.54 -20.65
N LEU A 195 8.59 -8.34 -19.75
CA LEU A 195 8.95 -7.88 -18.39
C LEU A 195 10.04 -6.80 -18.45
N LYS A 196 11.02 -6.93 -19.35
CA LYS A 196 12.04 -5.89 -19.57
C LYS A 196 11.41 -4.58 -20.07
N SER A 197 10.49 -4.65 -21.03
CA SER A 197 9.77 -3.48 -21.54
C SER A 197 8.94 -2.79 -20.46
N PHE A 198 8.25 -3.57 -19.62
CA PHE A 198 7.56 -3.07 -18.42
C PHE A 198 8.52 -2.31 -17.50
N MET A 199 9.68 -2.89 -17.17
CA MET A 199 10.69 -2.26 -16.31
C MET A 199 11.27 -0.99 -16.94
N ASP A 200 11.54 -0.99 -18.25
CA ASP A 200 12.09 0.16 -18.96
C ASP A 200 11.13 1.35 -18.97
N ARG A 201 9.82 1.13 -18.87
CA ARG A 201 8.83 2.20 -18.73
C ARG A 201 8.93 2.93 -17.38
N PHE A 202 9.63 2.39 -16.39
CA PHE A 202 9.94 3.09 -15.13
C PHE A 202 11.04 4.14 -15.26
N GLN A 203 11.45 4.51 -16.48
CA GLN A 203 12.18 5.77 -16.71
C GLN A 203 11.47 6.99 -16.09
N VAL A 204 10.15 6.95 -15.90
CA VAL A 204 9.41 7.96 -15.15
C VAL A 204 9.90 8.10 -13.69
N PHE A 205 10.17 6.98 -13.01
CA PHE A 205 10.74 6.94 -11.66
C PHE A 205 12.21 7.35 -11.66
N TYR A 206 12.99 6.88 -12.64
CA TYR A 206 14.39 7.27 -12.79
C TYR A 206 14.54 8.78 -12.93
N MET A 207 13.77 9.41 -13.82
CA MET A 207 13.85 10.85 -14.04
C MET A 207 13.38 11.65 -12.83
N ALA A 208 12.38 11.17 -12.10
CA ALA A 208 11.98 11.77 -10.83
C ALA A 208 13.15 11.75 -9.82
N LYS A 209 13.70 10.57 -9.56
CA LYS A 209 14.73 10.35 -8.53
C LYS A 209 16.07 10.99 -8.88
N TYR A 210 16.60 10.78 -10.08
CA TYR A 210 17.99 11.13 -10.41
C TYR A 210 18.11 12.44 -11.19
N HIS A 211 17.16 12.74 -12.08
CA HIS A 211 17.21 13.97 -12.88
C HIS A 211 16.62 15.17 -12.12
N ARG A 212 15.38 15.04 -11.62
CA ARG A 212 14.71 16.09 -10.83
C ARG A 212 15.12 16.11 -9.36
N LYS A 213 15.75 15.04 -8.87
CA LYS A 213 16.14 14.88 -7.45
C LYS A 213 14.94 14.91 -6.50
N GLU A 214 13.81 14.46 -7.00
CA GLU A 214 12.53 14.40 -6.27
C GLU A 214 11.90 13.04 -6.58
N SER A 215 12.22 12.05 -5.75
CA SER A 215 11.58 10.73 -5.87
C SER A 215 10.10 10.82 -5.51
N PHE A 216 9.28 10.01 -6.19
CA PHE A 216 7.88 9.81 -5.82
C PHE A 216 7.69 9.17 -4.44
N ILE A 217 8.72 8.53 -3.92
CA ILE A 217 8.66 7.75 -2.68
C ILE A 217 9.31 8.57 -1.56
N SER A 218 8.50 8.84 -0.53
CA SER A 218 8.97 9.58 0.65
C SER A 218 10.13 8.84 1.34
N PRO A 219 11.05 9.57 2.00
CA PRO A 219 12.17 8.95 2.72
C PRO A 219 11.74 7.91 3.75
N GLU A 220 10.63 8.13 4.45
CA GLU A 220 10.12 7.18 5.45
C GLU A 220 9.52 5.93 4.83
N HIS A 221 8.85 6.05 3.67
CA HIS A 221 8.31 4.89 2.96
C HIS A 221 9.42 4.06 2.34
N ARG A 222 10.42 4.70 1.72
CA ARG A 222 11.60 4.04 1.10
C ARG A 222 12.31 3.08 2.06
N LYS A 223 12.43 3.43 3.36
CA LYS A 223 13.11 2.58 4.36
C LYS A 223 12.43 1.22 4.57
N LYS A 224 11.11 1.16 4.35
CA LYS A 224 10.28 -0.01 4.63
C LYS A 224 10.12 -0.92 3.42
N ARG A 225 10.28 -0.38 2.21
CA ARG A 225 10.06 -1.15 0.98
C ARG A 225 11.11 -2.21 0.77
N LYS A 226 10.66 -3.39 0.35
CA LYS A 226 11.49 -4.58 0.12
C LYS A 226 10.98 -5.34 -1.09
N MET A 227 11.92 -5.91 -1.85
CA MET A 227 11.63 -6.74 -3.01
C MET A 227 12.09 -8.18 -2.80
N LEU A 228 11.24 -9.15 -3.12
CA LEU A 228 11.57 -10.56 -3.25
C LEU A 228 11.69 -10.92 -4.73
N PHE A 229 12.80 -11.53 -5.12
CA PHE A 229 13.02 -12.01 -6.49
C PHE A 229 12.91 -13.54 -6.56
N ILE A 230 12.09 -14.05 -7.47
CA ILE A 230 11.90 -15.48 -7.69
C ILE A 230 12.25 -15.77 -9.15
N SER A 231 13.16 -16.72 -9.39
CA SER A 231 13.52 -17.06 -10.76
C SER A 231 13.82 -18.53 -10.96
N ILE A 232 13.47 -19.01 -12.14
CA ILE A 232 13.82 -20.35 -12.59
C ILE A 232 14.58 -20.29 -13.90
N ALA A 233 15.47 -21.26 -14.15
CA ALA A 233 16.20 -21.38 -15.40
C ALA A 233 16.20 -22.81 -15.91
N GLY A 234 16.09 -22.99 -17.23
CA GLY A 234 16.18 -24.30 -17.86
C GLY A 234 17.59 -24.91 -17.72
N MET A 235 18.62 -24.13 -18.08
CA MET A 235 20.02 -24.56 -18.02
C MET A 235 20.53 -24.70 -16.58
N ASN A 236 21.40 -25.69 -16.35
CA ASN A 236 22.18 -25.85 -15.13
C ASN A 236 23.55 -25.18 -15.26
N LEU A 237 23.59 -23.85 -15.15
CA LEU A 237 24.84 -23.08 -15.16
C LEU A 237 25.01 -22.32 -13.84
N PRO A 238 26.23 -22.20 -13.29
CA PRO A 238 26.47 -21.50 -12.02
C PRO A 238 26.04 -20.01 -12.03
N ASN A 239 26.17 -19.34 -13.17
CA ASN A 239 25.93 -17.91 -13.35
C ASN A 239 24.64 -17.61 -14.15
N VAL A 240 23.73 -18.57 -14.27
CA VAL A 240 22.53 -18.45 -15.12
C VAL A 240 21.61 -17.28 -14.74
N PHE A 241 21.68 -16.83 -13.49
CA PHE A 241 20.85 -15.75 -12.95
C PHE A 241 21.52 -14.37 -12.94
N ASP A 242 22.81 -14.27 -13.26
CA ASP A 242 23.58 -13.04 -13.00
C ASP A 242 23.03 -11.84 -13.78
N GLY A 243 22.73 -12.00 -15.07
CA GLY A 243 22.16 -10.93 -15.89
C GLY A 243 20.77 -10.48 -15.42
N ALA A 244 19.94 -11.42 -14.97
CA ALA A 244 18.65 -11.11 -14.38
C ALA A 244 18.81 -10.38 -13.03
N ARG A 245 19.68 -10.86 -12.13
CA ARG A 245 19.93 -10.20 -10.84
C ARG A 245 20.39 -8.76 -11.01
N MET A 246 21.32 -8.49 -11.94
CA MET A 246 21.78 -7.13 -12.23
C MET A 246 20.61 -6.23 -12.65
N THR A 247 19.72 -6.75 -13.51
CA THR A 247 18.53 -6.02 -13.96
C THR A 247 17.57 -5.74 -12.80
N ILE A 248 17.30 -6.74 -11.96
CA ILE A 248 16.40 -6.62 -10.80
C ILE A 248 16.94 -5.66 -9.75
N GLN A 249 18.24 -5.72 -9.44
CA GLN A 249 18.89 -4.81 -8.50
C GLN A 249 18.81 -3.36 -9.00
N ALA A 250 19.16 -3.12 -10.27
CA ALA A 250 19.05 -1.80 -10.87
C ALA A 250 17.60 -1.29 -10.86
N PHE A 251 16.64 -2.16 -11.19
CA PHE A 251 15.21 -1.82 -11.14
C PHE A 251 14.76 -1.44 -9.72
N GLY A 252 15.15 -2.21 -8.71
CA GLY A 252 14.86 -1.93 -7.30
C GLY A 252 15.40 -0.58 -6.84
N GLU A 253 16.61 -0.22 -7.27
CA GLU A 253 17.18 1.10 -7.01
C GLU A 253 16.37 2.22 -7.67
N ILE A 254 15.93 2.04 -8.92
CA ILE A 254 15.14 3.04 -9.65
C ILE A 254 13.82 3.33 -8.95
N ILE A 255 13.13 2.28 -8.50
CA ILE A 255 11.80 2.40 -7.93
C ILE A 255 11.81 2.62 -6.41
N ASP A 256 12.97 2.70 -5.76
CA ASP A 256 13.10 2.79 -4.30
C ASP A 256 12.48 1.60 -3.55
N CYS A 257 12.76 0.40 -4.04
CA CYS A 257 12.35 -0.88 -3.44
C CYS A 257 13.52 -1.88 -3.62
N PRO A 258 14.53 -1.85 -2.74
CA PRO A 258 15.74 -2.66 -2.91
C PRO A 258 15.45 -4.16 -2.81
N LEU A 259 16.23 -4.95 -3.55
CA LEU A 259 16.24 -6.41 -3.44
C LEU A 259 16.60 -6.81 -2.00
N TRP A 260 15.70 -7.55 -1.36
CA TRP A 260 15.88 -8.05 -0.01
C TRP A 260 16.36 -9.49 -0.02
N ASP A 261 15.72 -10.36 -0.81
CA ASP A 261 16.06 -11.77 -0.86
C ASP A 261 15.63 -12.41 -2.20
N GLU A 262 16.07 -13.64 -2.46
CA GLU A 262 15.82 -14.37 -3.69
C GLU A 262 15.47 -15.86 -3.51
N VAL A 263 14.67 -16.43 -4.41
CA VAL A 263 14.41 -17.87 -4.56
C VAL A 263 14.76 -18.28 -5.97
N LEU A 264 15.76 -19.16 -6.13
CA LEU A 264 16.32 -19.51 -7.42
C LEU A 264 16.36 -21.02 -7.62
N GLN A 265 15.94 -21.48 -8.81
CA GLN A 265 16.05 -22.88 -9.22
C GLN A 265 16.53 -22.97 -10.67
N ASN A 266 17.74 -23.48 -10.90
CA ASN A 266 18.23 -23.79 -12.23
C ASN A 266 17.87 -25.23 -12.63
N ASP A 267 18.35 -25.70 -13.78
CA ASP A 267 18.16 -27.09 -14.23
C ASP A 267 16.68 -27.54 -14.42
N MET A 268 15.80 -26.59 -14.74
CA MET A 268 14.38 -26.88 -14.95
C MET A 268 14.09 -27.72 -16.19
N ASP A 269 15.03 -27.80 -17.15
CA ASP A 269 14.86 -28.69 -18.32
C ASP A 269 14.94 -30.17 -17.90
N THR A 270 15.73 -30.47 -16.85
CA THR A 270 15.82 -31.79 -16.23
C THR A 270 14.69 -32.02 -15.22
N ILE A 271 14.41 -31.03 -14.36
CA ILE A 271 13.42 -31.14 -13.28
C ILE A 271 11.99 -31.18 -13.81
N GLN A 272 11.69 -30.33 -14.81
CA GLN A 272 10.41 -30.14 -15.51
C GLN A 272 9.24 -29.67 -14.65
N ASP A 273 9.04 -30.22 -13.45
CA ASP A 273 7.99 -29.82 -12.51
C ASP A 273 8.60 -29.35 -11.18
N ILE A 274 8.42 -28.06 -10.90
CA ILE A 274 8.91 -27.44 -9.67
C ILE A 274 8.27 -28.02 -8.41
N ALA A 275 7.08 -28.63 -8.51
CA ALA A 275 6.42 -29.26 -7.36
C ALA A 275 7.21 -30.47 -6.83
N THR A 276 8.13 -31.03 -7.64
CA THR A 276 9.06 -32.08 -7.20
C THR A 276 10.23 -31.56 -6.34
N ARG A 277 10.31 -30.22 -6.15
CA ARG A 277 11.28 -29.51 -5.30
C ARG A 277 10.56 -28.84 -4.13
N PRO A 278 10.06 -29.61 -3.15
CA PRO A 278 9.29 -29.08 -2.02
C PRO A 278 10.06 -28.05 -1.19
N GLU A 279 11.39 -28.16 -1.13
CA GLU A 279 12.26 -27.20 -0.46
C GLU A 279 12.24 -25.81 -1.11
N VAL A 280 12.08 -25.74 -2.44
CA VAL A 280 12.00 -24.48 -3.18
C VAL A 280 10.60 -23.88 -3.06
N MET A 281 9.57 -24.72 -3.12
CA MET A 281 8.18 -24.31 -2.89
C MET A 281 8.00 -23.72 -1.49
N GLU A 282 8.52 -24.40 -0.46
CA GLU A 282 8.50 -23.92 0.93
C GLU A 282 9.34 -22.66 1.10
N ALA A 283 10.50 -22.55 0.43
CA ALA A 283 11.29 -21.33 0.45
C ALA A 283 10.53 -20.13 -0.12
N ALA A 284 9.78 -20.30 -1.21
CA ALA A 284 8.94 -19.26 -1.79
C ALA A 284 7.85 -18.80 -0.81
N TYR A 285 7.12 -19.75 -0.22
CA TYR A 285 6.12 -19.47 0.81
C TYR A 285 6.72 -18.72 2.01
N ARG A 286 7.76 -19.27 2.63
CA ARG A 286 8.40 -18.71 3.82
C ARG A 286 8.91 -17.29 3.56
N LYS A 287 9.60 -17.06 2.44
CA LYS A 287 10.12 -15.73 2.10
C LYS A 287 9.01 -14.74 1.75
N GLY A 288 7.90 -15.20 1.16
CA GLY A 288 6.70 -14.39 1.00
C GLY A 288 6.12 -13.92 2.34
N SER A 289 6.03 -14.83 3.32
CA SER A 289 5.57 -14.52 4.68
C SER A 289 6.52 -13.55 5.41
N GLU A 290 7.83 -13.78 5.31
CA GLU A 290 8.85 -12.90 5.88
C GLU A 290 8.81 -11.50 5.26
N LEU A 291 8.71 -11.40 3.92
CA LEU A 291 8.51 -10.13 3.24
C LEU A 291 7.28 -9.40 3.80
N GLY A 292 6.15 -10.10 3.94
CA GLY A 292 4.92 -9.53 4.46
C GLY A 292 5.09 -8.95 5.87
N ARG A 293 5.81 -9.65 6.76
CA ARG A 293 6.14 -9.15 8.11
C ARG A 293 7.10 -7.96 8.11
N LEU A 294 8.03 -7.90 7.15
CA LEU A 294 9.01 -6.82 7.04
C LEU A 294 8.40 -5.52 6.54
N VAL A 295 7.40 -5.61 5.65
CA VAL A 295 6.69 -4.43 5.12
C VAL A 295 5.49 -4.03 5.99
N GLY A 296 4.98 -4.98 6.80
CA GLY A 296 3.99 -4.85 7.90
C GLY A 296 4.34 -3.81 8.94
#